data_AF-A0A8T5F4U2-F1
#
_entry.id   AF-A0A8T5F4U2-F1
#
_cell.length_a   1.000
_cell.length_b   1.000
_cell.length_c   1.000
_cell.angle_alpha   90.00
_cell.angle_beta   90.00
_cell.angle_gamma   90.00
#
_symmetry.space_group_name_H-M   'P 1'
#
loop_
_entity.id
_entity.type
_entity.pdbx_description
1 polymer ?
#
loop_
_entity_poly.entity_id
_entity_poly.type
_entity_poly.pdbx_seq_one_letter_code
_entity_poly.pdbx_strand_id
1 'polypeptide(L)'
;MSIILDTSPSQKIINAVKNSDLLITESTFSSKLKEKARLYKHLTSEDAARMAKKSNSKKLVLTHFGKRHNTTTLLLKEAKKIFKNTKVAKDLMTISP
;
A
#
# COMPACT_ATOMS: atom_id res chain seq x y z
N MET A 1 6.25 -8.15 11.28
CA MET A 1 5.38 -8.04 10.08
C MET A 1 4.08 -7.37 10.47
N SER A 2 3.54 -6.49 9.64
CA SER A 2 2.24 -5.85 9.85
C SER A 2 1.37 -5.99 8.61
N ILE A 3 0.07 -6.22 8.81
CA ILE A 3 -0.93 -6.34 7.75
C ILE A 3 -2.05 -5.35 8.06
N ILE A 4 -2.30 -4.43 7.12
CA ILE A 4 -3.35 -3.42 7.22
C ILE A 4 -4.22 -3.52 5.98
N LEU A 5 -5.49 -3.86 6.15
CA LEU A 5 -6.45 -3.92 5.06
C LEU A 5 -7.27 -2.63 5.05
N ASP A 6 -8.54 -2.71 4.66
CA ASP A 6 -9.43 -1.58 4.40
C ASP A 6 -9.29 -0.42 5.39
N THR A 7 -8.73 0.69 4.91
CA THR A 7 -8.43 1.86 5.70
C THR A 7 -8.21 3.12 4.86
N SER A 8 -8.28 4.26 5.54
CA SER A 8 -7.88 5.56 5.00
C SER A 8 -6.51 5.97 5.54
N PRO A 9 -5.82 6.94 4.93
CA PRO A 9 -4.55 7.44 5.46
C PRO A 9 -4.71 7.85 6.94
N SER A 10 -3.98 7.16 7.83
CA SER A 10 -4.18 7.28 9.28
C SER A 10 -2.85 7.34 10.03
N GLN A 11 -2.65 8.42 10.78
CA GLN A 11 -1.45 8.58 11.61
C GLN A 11 -1.39 7.53 12.74
N LYS A 12 -2.55 7.11 13.27
CA LYS A 12 -2.62 6.04 14.27
C LYS A 12 -2.05 4.73 13.74
N ILE A 13 -2.40 4.38 12.49
CA ILE A 13 -1.89 3.18 11.83
C ILE A 13 -0.39 3.29 11.56
N ILE A 14 0.07 4.45 11.07
CA ILE A 14 1.50 4.70 10.84
C ILE A 14 2.32 4.44 12.11
N ASN A 15 1.81 4.89 13.27
CA ASN A 15 2.47 4.67 14.56
C ASN A 15 2.41 3.20 14.98
N ALA A 16 1.29 2.51 14.73
CA ALA A 16 1.12 1.10 15.09
C ALA A 16 2.02 0.15 14.28
N VAL A 17 2.36 0.49 13.03
CA VAL A 17 3.22 -0.32 12.14
C VAL A 17 4.66 0.19 12.07
N LYS A 18 5.08 0.96 13.08
CA LYS A 18 6.42 1.56 13.12
C LYS A 18 7.50 0.47 13.14
N ASN A 19 8.53 0.64 12.31
CA ASN A 19 9.70 -0.23 12.16
C ASN A 19 9.40 -1.67 11.69
N SER A 20 8.25 -1.92 11.04
CA SER A 20 7.94 -3.25 10.53
C SER A 20 8.91 -3.71 9.44
N ASP A 21 9.45 -4.93 9.56
CA ASP A 21 10.28 -5.52 8.49
C ASP A 21 9.51 -5.66 7.17
N LEU A 22 8.22 -5.92 7.27
CA LEU A 22 7.29 -6.04 6.15
C LEU A 22 5.96 -5.40 6.53
N LEU A 23 5.52 -4.44 5.72
CA LEU A 23 4.17 -3.90 5.73
C LEU A 23 3.42 -4.41 4.49
N ILE A 24 2.35 -5.17 4.71
CA ILE A 24 1.39 -5.55 3.68
C ILE A 24 0.18 -4.65 3.83
N THR A 25 -0.18 -3.88 2.81
CA THR A 25 -1.32 -2.97 2.91
C THR A 25 -2.13 -2.83 1.63
N GLU A 26 -3.39 -2.45 1.77
CA GLU A 26 -4.26 -2.22 0.63
C GLU A 26 -3.76 -1.11 -0.31
N SER A 27 -4.14 -1.21 -1.58
CA SER A 27 -3.88 -0.22 -2.64
C SER A 27 -5.03 -0.26 -3.64
N THR A 28 -6.25 -0.07 -3.15
CA THR A 28 -7.49 -0.23 -3.93
C THR A 28 -7.53 0.71 -5.14
N PHE A 29 -6.94 1.90 -5.04
CA PHE A 29 -6.95 2.93 -6.08
C PHE A 29 -5.55 3.36 -6.54
N SER A 30 -5.42 3.82 -7.79
CA SER A 30 -4.26 4.63 -8.24
C SER A 30 -4.34 6.06 -7.71
N SER A 31 -3.22 6.78 -7.70
CA SER A 31 -3.21 8.18 -7.21
C SER A 31 -4.11 9.14 -8.00
N LYS A 32 -4.40 8.85 -9.28
CA LYS A 32 -5.38 9.58 -10.09
C LYS A 32 -6.82 9.57 -9.52
N LEU A 33 -7.14 8.59 -8.67
CA LEU A 33 -8.48 8.40 -8.10
C LEU A 33 -8.53 8.73 -6.60
N LYS A 34 -7.63 9.61 -6.13
CA LYS A 34 -7.52 9.99 -4.72
C LYS A 34 -8.84 10.44 -4.09
N GLU A 35 -9.66 11.22 -4.79
CA GLU A 35 -10.97 11.65 -4.27
C GLU A 35 -11.92 10.48 -4.07
N LYS A 36 -11.91 9.48 -4.98
CA LYS A 36 -12.69 8.24 -4.79
C LYS A 36 -12.13 7.41 -3.64
N ALA A 37 -10.81 7.29 -3.51
CA ALA A 37 -10.18 6.58 -2.40
C ALA A 37 -10.63 7.17 -1.06
N ARG A 38 -10.62 8.51 -0.95
CA ARG A 38 -11.13 9.22 0.24
C ARG A 38 -12.62 8.98 0.48
N LEU A 39 -13.45 9.07 -0.56
CA LEU A 39 -14.90 8.88 -0.46
C LEU A 39 -15.25 7.45 0.03
N TYR A 40 -14.57 6.44 -0.52
CA TYR A 40 -14.79 5.03 -0.18
C TYR A 40 -13.91 4.54 0.98
N LYS A 41 -13.20 5.44 1.65
CA LYS A 41 -12.34 5.15 2.82
C LYS A 41 -11.23 4.11 2.57
N HIS A 42 -10.65 4.13 1.38
CA HIS A 42 -9.53 3.27 0.95
C HIS A 42 -8.24 4.05 0.71
N LEU A 43 -7.15 3.32 0.45
CA LEU A 43 -5.86 3.89 0.10
C LEU A 43 -5.65 3.99 -1.41
N THR A 44 -4.88 5.02 -1.81
CA THR A 44 -4.15 4.97 -3.07
C THR A 44 -2.80 4.26 -2.91
N SER A 45 -2.21 3.81 -4.03
CA SER A 45 -0.83 3.33 -4.11
C SER A 45 0.19 4.29 -3.48
N GLU A 46 0.02 5.60 -3.68
CA GLU A 46 0.88 6.63 -3.08
C GLU A 46 0.65 6.76 -1.57
N ASP A 47 -0.59 6.62 -1.09
CA ASP A 47 -0.90 6.66 0.34
C ASP A 47 -0.22 5.49 1.06
N ALA A 48 -0.36 4.27 0.52
CA ALA A 48 0.31 3.08 1.01
C ALA A 48 1.85 3.26 1.09
N ALA A 49 2.45 3.81 0.03
CA ALA A 49 3.88 4.09 0.00
C ALA A 49 4.32 5.16 1.01
N ARG A 50 3.51 6.21 1.21
CA ARG A 50 3.77 7.23 2.23
C ARG A 50 3.65 6.66 3.63
N MET A 51 2.69 5.77 3.88
CA MET A 51 2.53 5.09 5.16
C MET A 51 3.76 4.24 5.47
N ALA A 52 4.22 3.41 4.52
CA ALA A 52 5.44 2.61 4.68
C ALA A 52 6.69 3.46 4.97
N LYS A 53 6.85 4.57 4.23
CA LYS A 53 7.97 5.50 4.43
C LYS A 53 7.91 6.17 5.80
N LYS A 54 6.73 6.67 6.22
CA LYS A 54 6.54 7.36 7.50
C LYS A 54 6.65 6.43 8.71
N SER A 55 6.25 5.16 8.56
CA SER A 55 6.39 4.16 9.61
C SER A 55 7.80 3.57 9.69
N ASN A 56 8.73 3.96 8.81
CA ASN A 56 10.06 3.35 8.72
C ASN A 56 10.00 1.83 8.51
N SER A 57 9.04 1.36 7.70
CA SER A 57 8.97 -0.05 7.32
C SER A 57 10.12 -0.41 6.37
N LYS A 58 10.66 -1.63 6.45
CA LYS A 58 11.77 -2.04 5.57
C LYS A 58 11.30 -2.45 4.17
N LYS A 59 10.16 -3.14 4.07
CA LYS A 59 9.55 -3.61 2.81
C LYS A 59 8.06 -3.27 2.77
N LEU A 60 7.53 -3.00 1.57
CA LEU A 60 6.10 -2.77 1.32
C LEU A 60 5.58 -3.79 0.30
N VAL A 61 4.45 -4.41 0.60
CA VAL A 61 3.68 -5.21 -0.36
C VAL A 61 2.29 -4.60 -0.50
N LEU A 62 1.94 -4.19 -1.72
CA LEU A 62 0.61 -3.72 -2.05
C LEU A 62 -0.31 -4.92 -2.31
N THR A 63 -1.53 -4.88 -1.80
CA THR A 63 -2.58 -5.89 -2.06
C THR A 63 -3.96 -5.22 -2.16
N HIS A 64 -5.03 -6.01 -2.23
CA HIS A 64 -6.42 -5.56 -2.25
C HIS A 64 -6.68 -4.51 -3.36
N PHE A 65 -6.55 -4.95 -4.61
CA PHE A 65 -6.66 -4.09 -5.77
C PHE A 65 -8.12 -3.94 -6.24
N GLY A 66 -8.54 -2.73 -6.60
CA GLY A 66 -9.84 -2.53 -7.21
C GLY A 66 -9.93 -3.17 -8.60
N LYS A 67 -11.12 -3.69 -8.96
CA LYS A 67 -11.42 -4.32 -10.27
C LYS A 67 -11.13 -3.46 -11.52
N ARG A 68 -10.82 -2.16 -11.34
CA ARG A 68 -10.59 -1.18 -12.40
C ARG A 68 -9.17 -1.19 -12.94
N HIS A 69 -8.27 -1.95 -12.31
CA HIS A 69 -6.88 -2.05 -12.71
C HIS A 69 -6.67 -3.32 -13.52
N ASN A 70 -6.61 -3.20 -14.85
CA ASN A 70 -6.27 -4.33 -15.73
C ASN A 70 -4.86 -4.88 -15.43
N THR A 71 -3.96 -4.05 -14.88
CA THR A 71 -2.65 -4.45 -14.40
C THR A 71 -2.25 -3.64 -13.16
N THR A 72 -1.44 -4.24 -12.28
CA THR A 72 -0.88 -3.59 -11.07
C THR A 72 0.39 -2.78 -11.35
N THR A 73 0.84 -2.73 -12.61
CA THR A 73 2.06 -2.03 -13.06
C THR A 73 2.02 -0.55 -12.71
N LEU A 74 0.87 0.11 -12.89
CA LEU A 74 0.70 1.52 -12.54
C LEU A 74 0.87 1.74 -11.04
N LEU A 75 0.18 0.94 -10.21
CA LEU A 75 0.23 1.05 -8.74
C LEU A 75 1.65 0.85 -8.22
N LEU A 76 2.36 -0.15 -8.77
CA LEU A 76 3.76 -0.40 -8.42
C LEU A 76 4.66 0.78 -8.79
N LYS A 77 4.47 1.37 -9.98
CA LYS A 77 5.25 2.53 -10.44
C LYS A 77 5.01 3.74 -9.55
N GLU A 78 3.76 4.03 -9.20
CA GLU A 78 3.39 5.12 -8.29
C GLU A 78 4.01 4.93 -6.91
N ALA A 79 3.84 3.76 -6.31
CA ALA A 79 4.39 3.48 -4.99
C ALA A 79 5.92 3.52 -4.96
N LYS A 80 6.60 2.95 -5.98
CA LYS A 80 8.07 2.95 -6.07
C LYS A 80 8.70 4.34 -6.19
N LYS A 81 7.96 5.35 -6.69
CA LYS A 81 8.44 6.74 -6.68
C LYS A 81 8.62 7.29 -5.27
N ILE A 82 7.86 6.78 -4.30
CA ILE A 82 7.88 7.25 -2.90
C ILE A 82 8.66 6.29 -2.00
N PHE A 83 8.48 4.99 -2.21
CA PHE A 83 9.11 3.93 -1.41
C PHE A 83 9.66 2.83 -2.33
N LYS A 84 10.97 2.84 -2.57
CA LYS A 84 11.62 1.98 -3.59
C LYS A 84 11.47 0.48 -3.32
N ASN A 85 11.48 0.05 -2.06
CA ASN A 85 11.37 -1.35 -1.65
C ASN A 85 9.91 -1.84 -1.62
N THR A 86 9.23 -1.70 -2.75
CA THR A 86 7.81 -2.07 -2.93
C THR A 86 7.66 -3.25 -3.88
N LYS A 87 6.77 -4.18 -3.53
CA LYS A 87 6.26 -5.26 -4.38
C LYS A 87 4.73 -5.18 -4.47
N VAL A 88 4.16 -5.83 -5.48
CA VAL A 88 2.71 -6.06 -5.59
C VAL A 88 2.44 -7.54 -5.35
N ALA A 89 1.48 -7.84 -4.49
CA ALA A 89 1.00 -9.20 -4.29
C ALA A 89 0.39 -9.75 -5.58
N LYS A 90 0.45 -11.06 -5.73
CA LYS A 90 -0.26 -11.83 -6.74
C LYS A 90 -0.92 -13.00 -6.05
N ASP A 91 -1.97 -13.54 -6.64
CA ASP A 91 -2.61 -14.76 -6.13
C ASP A 91 -1.55 -15.86 -5.99
N LEU A 92 -1.60 -16.57 -4.85
CA LEU A 92 -0.66 -17.63 -4.48
C LEU A 92 0.81 -17.19 -4.29
N MET A 93 1.10 -15.88 -4.27
CA MET A 93 2.45 -15.39 -4.00
C MET A 93 2.88 -15.70 -2.56
N THR A 94 4.00 -16.41 -2.41
CA THR A 94 4.70 -16.54 -1.12
C THR A 94 5.71 -15.41 -0.94
N ILE A 95 5.80 -14.88 0.29
CA ILE A 95 6.85 -13.94 0.67
C ILE A 95 7.51 -14.39 1.97
N SER A 96 8.85 -14.36 1.99
CA SER A 96 9.64 -14.66 3.18
C SER A 96 10.13 -13.35 3.82
N PRO A 97 10.12 -13.26 5.17
CA PRO A 97 10.58 -12.08 5.91
C PRO A 97 11.97 -11.58 5.51
#